data_AF-U5F7D6-F1
#
_entry.id   AF-U5F7D6-F1
#
_cell.length_a   1.000
_cell.length_b   1.000
_cell.length_c   1.000
_cell.angle_alpha   90.00
_cell.angle_beta   90.00
_cell.angle_gamma   90.00
#
_symmetry.space_group_name_H-M   'P 1'
#
loop_
_entity.id
_entity.type
_entity.pdbx_description
1 polymer ?
#
loop_
_entity_poly.entity_id
_entity_poly.type
_entity_poly.pdbx_seq_one_letter_code
_entity_poly.pdbx_strand_id
1 'polypeptide(L)'
;MQYPQKDLYAVGDDDMEWREFVTLLSGIMPETPLGQIIKIRSEDDEDMLHHFSTEQHRIRNEWRNRQLQETMKQMNKEEVMMQMKAIFKSMAS
;
A
#
# COMPACT_ATOMS: atom_id res chain seq x y z
N MET A 1 19.46 1.18 0.09
CA MET A 1 19.97 1.92 -1.08
C MET A 1 20.29 3.33 -0.60
N GLN A 2 21.48 3.52 -0.04
CA GLN A 2 21.97 4.85 0.34
C GLN A 2 22.76 5.37 -0.85
N TYR A 3 22.50 6.60 -1.29
CA TYR A 3 23.35 7.34 -2.21
C TYR A 3 24.34 8.14 -1.35
N PRO A 4 25.54 7.63 -1.08
CA PRO A 4 26.46 8.20 -0.07
C PRO A 4 27.03 9.58 -0.44
N GLN A 5 26.52 10.23 -1.50
CA GLN A 5 27.08 11.46 -2.07
C GLN A 5 26.02 12.54 -2.34
N LYS A 6 24.71 12.26 -2.21
CA LYS A 6 23.65 13.23 -2.51
C LYS A 6 22.63 13.26 -1.36
N ASP A 7 22.44 14.44 -0.78
CA ASP A 7 21.38 14.67 0.21
C ASP A 7 20.06 14.89 -0.53
N LEU A 8 19.24 13.83 -0.59
CA LEU A 8 17.97 13.82 -1.33
C LEU A 8 16.86 14.70 -0.71
N TYR A 9 17.10 15.28 0.46
CA TYR A 9 16.15 16.14 1.17
C TYR A 9 16.70 17.55 1.44
N ALA A 10 17.83 17.90 0.81
CA ALA A 10 18.39 19.24 0.90
C ALA A 10 17.42 20.24 0.25
N VAL A 11 16.91 21.17 1.06
CA VAL A 11 16.04 22.25 0.62
C VAL A 11 16.82 23.13 -0.37
N GLY A 12 16.49 23.05 -1.66
CA GLY A 12 17.14 23.79 -2.75
C GLY A 12 17.79 22.94 -3.84
N ASP A 13 17.84 21.60 -3.70
CA ASP A 13 18.27 20.67 -4.75
C ASP A 13 17.04 20.07 -5.46
N ASP A 14 16.22 20.95 -6.05
CA ASP A 14 14.98 20.55 -6.75
C ASP A 14 15.25 19.91 -8.14
N ASP A 15 16.51 19.91 -8.59
CA ASP A 15 16.92 19.39 -9.89
C ASP A 15 17.38 17.92 -9.79
N MET A 16 16.48 17.01 -10.20
CA MET A 16 16.79 15.60 -10.38
C MET A 16 17.31 15.34 -11.80
N GLU A 17 18.49 14.72 -11.90
CA GLU A 17 19.03 14.28 -13.18
C GLU A 17 18.13 13.22 -13.83
N TRP A 18 17.92 13.29 -15.14
CA TRP A 18 17.06 12.33 -15.85
C TRP A 18 17.46 10.87 -15.61
N ARG A 19 18.77 10.60 -15.49
CA ARG A 19 19.29 9.26 -15.19
C ARG A 19 18.94 8.80 -13.77
N GLU A 20 18.94 9.72 -12.81
CA GLU A 20 18.53 9.45 -11.43
C GLU A 20 17.04 9.11 -11.38
N PHE A 21 16.21 9.91 -12.05
CA PHE A 21 14.78 9.65 -12.19
C PHE A 21 14.49 8.27 -12.78
N VAL A 22 15.10 7.93 -13.94
CA VAL A 22 14.89 6.63 -14.59
C VAL A 22 15.35 5.49 -13.68
N THR A 23 16.45 5.66 -12.95
CA THR A 23 16.95 4.65 -12.01
C THR A 23 15.96 4.43 -10.87
N LEU A 24 15.44 5.48 -10.25
CA LEU A 24 14.44 5.37 -9.19
C LEU A 24 13.12 4.80 -9.69
N LEU A 25 12.64 5.27 -10.84
CA LEU A 25 11.43 4.79 -11.49
C LEU A 25 11.51 3.29 -11.77
N SER A 26 12.68 2.80 -12.22
CA SER A 26 12.89 1.37 -12.49
C SER A 26 12.63 0.47 -11.27
N GLY A 27 12.82 0.99 -10.05
CA GLY A 27 12.60 0.25 -8.80
C GLY A 27 11.12 0.08 -8.42
N ILE A 28 10.23 0.95 -8.90
CA ILE A 28 8.79 0.92 -8.60
C ILE A 28 7.94 0.39 -9.75
N MET A 29 8.58 -0.06 -10.83
CA MET A 29 7.88 -0.64 -11.97
C MET A 29 7.01 -1.83 -11.55
N PRO A 30 5.89 -2.10 -12.25
CA PRO A 30 4.98 -3.17 -11.88
C PRO A 30 5.68 -4.55 -11.81
N GLU A 31 6.71 -4.74 -12.64
CA GLU A 31 7.40 -6.01 -12.81
C GLU A 31 8.46 -6.27 -11.75
N THR A 32 8.72 -5.29 -10.87
CA THR A 32 9.61 -5.48 -9.73
C THR A 32 8.91 -6.23 -8.60
N PRO A 33 9.65 -6.88 -7.69
CA PRO A 33 9.05 -7.47 -6.49
C PRO A 33 8.21 -6.48 -5.68
N LEU A 34 8.61 -5.21 -5.61
CA LEU A 34 7.84 -4.16 -4.94
C LEU A 34 6.54 -3.85 -5.71
N GLY A 35 6.62 -3.69 -7.02
CA GLY A 35 5.46 -3.48 -7.89
C GLY A 35 4.43 -4.59 -7.77
N GLN A 36 4.87 -5.85 -7.75
CA GLN A 36 3.98 -6.99 -7.55
C GLN A 36 3.30 -6.98 -6.17
N ILE A 37 4.03 -6.64 -5.09
CA ILE A 37 3.44 -6.51 -3.76
C ILE A 37 2.41 -5.38 -3.70
N ILE A 38 2.69 -4.23 -4.31
CA ILE A 38 1.74 -3.11 -4.38
C ILE A 38 0.50 -3.55 -5.14
N LYS A 39 0.66 -4.17 -6.31
CA LYS A 39 -0.45 -4.69 -7.13
C LYS A 39 -1.36 -5.63 -6.35
N ILE A 40 -0.80 -6.57 -5.57
CA ILE A 40 -1.59 -7.47 -4.72
C ILE A 40 -2.35 -6.70 -3.62
N ARG A 41 -1.72 -5.70 -3.01
CA ARG A 41 -2.28 -4.96 -1.88
C ARG A 41 -3.35 -3.95 -2.28
N SER A 42 -3.24 -3.38 -3.49
CA SER A 42 -4.17 -2.38 -4.02
C SER A 42 -5.30 -2.97 -4.85
N GLU A 43 -5.32 -4.29 -5.07
CA GLU A 43 -6.36 -4.92 -5.90
C GLU A 43 -7.70 -4.95 -5.17
N ASP A 44 -8.74 -4.51 -5.88
CA ASP A 44 -10.12 -4.43 -5.43
C ASP A 44 -11.13 -4.93 -6.48
N ASP A 45 -10.70 -5.25 -7.70
CA ASP A 45 -11.55 -5.87 -8.72
C ASP A 45 -11.90 -7.32 -8.36
N GLU A 46 -13.20 -7.63 -8.25
CA GLU A 46 -13.68 -8.94 -7.80
C GLU A 46 -13.25 -10.08 -8.73
N ASP A 47 -13.33 -9.87 -10.05
CA ASP A 47 -12.93 -10.87 -11.04
C ASP A 47 -11.43 -11.18 -10.93
N MET A 48 -10.60 -10.16 -10.73
CA MET A 48 -9.17 -10.33 -10.49
C MET A 48 -8.89 -11.07 -9.18
N LEU A 49 -9.61 -10.73 -8.11
CA LEU A 49 -9.46 -11.37 -6.80
C LEU A 49 -9.83 -12.86 -6.82
N HIS A 50 -10.78 -13.29 -7.66
CA HIS A 50 -11.12 -14.70 -7.83
C HIS A 50 -9.97 -15.55 -8.38
N HIS A 51 -9.02 -14.93 -9.10
CA HIS A 51 -7.86 -15.61 -9.68
C HIS A 51 -6.62 -15.55 -8.78
N PHE A 52 -6.71 -14.95 -7.59
CA PHE A 52 -5.58 -14.88 -6.68
C PHE A 52 -5.21 -16.27 -6.14
N SER A 53 -3.92 -16.55 -6.10
CA SER A 53 -3.38 -17.67 -5.34
C SER A 53 -3.57 -17.48 -3.84
N THR A 54 -3.48 -18.58 -3.08
CA THR A 54 -3.52 -18.57 -1.62
C THR A 54 -2.51 -17.58 -1.01
N GLU A 55 -1.29 -17.52 -1.56
CA GLU A 55 -0.27 -16.60 -1.06
C GLU A 55 -0.59 -15.13 -1.35
N GLN A 56 -1.18 -14.82 -2.51
CA GLN A 56 -1.62 -13.45 -2.82
C GLN A 56 -2.74 -13.01 -1.89
N HIS A 57 -3.72 -13.88 -1.61
CA HIS A 57 -4.74 -13.62 -0.60
C HIS A 57 -4.12 -13.40 0.79
N ARG A 58 -3.15 -14.21 1.19
CA ARG A 58 -2.45 -14.04 2.48
C ARG A 58 -1.80 -12.66 2.58
N ILE A 59 -1.01 -12.26 1.57
CA ILE A 59 -0.33 -10.95 1.53
C ILE A 59 -1.34 -9.80 1.63
N ARG A 60 -2.44 -9.86 0.86
CA ARG A 60 -3.48 -8.83 0.86
C ARG A 60 -4.19 -8.75 2.23
N ASN A 61 -4.60 -9.89 2.78
CA ASN A 61 -5.33 -9.95 4.05
C ASN A 61 -4.47 -9.46 5.22
N GLU A 62 -3.20 -9.88 5.28
CA GLU A 62 -2.27 -9.37 6.29
C GLU A 62 -2.06 -7.86 6.20
N TRP A 63 -2.03 -7.30 4.99
CA TRP A 63 -1.91 -5.85 4.80
C TRP A 63 -3.16 -5.11 5.28
N ARG A 64 -4.36 -5.58 4.89
CA ARG A 64 -5.63 -4.98 5.32
C ARG A 64 -5.83 -5.08 6.83
N ASN A 65 -5.46 -6.20 7.43
CA ASN A 65 -5.49 -6.36 8.88
C ASN A 65 -4.57 -5.36 9.57
N ARG A 66 -3.34 -5.17 9.07
CA ARG A 66 -2.42 -4.15 9.59
C ARG A 66 -3.01 -2.74 9.49
N GLN A 67 -3.56 -2.37 8.34
CA GLN A 67 -4.19 -1.06 8.14
C GLN A 67 -5.38 -0.82 9.09
N LEU A 68 -6.22 -1.85 9.29
CA LEU A 68 -7.33 -1.79 10.23
C LEU A 68 -6.84 -1.53 11.66
N GLN A 69 -5.81 -2.27 12.11
CA GLN A 69 -5.25 -2.09 13.45
C GLN A 69 -4.66 -0.69 13.64
N GLU A 70 -3.91 -0.16 12.66
CA GLU A 70 -3.37 1.20 12.74
C GLU A 70 -4.47 2.27 12.77
N THR A 71 -5.53 2.08 11.98
CA THR A 71 -6.68 2.98 11.97
C THR A 71 -7.42 2.93 13.31
N MET A 72 -7.64 1.75 13.88
CA MET A 72 -8.31 1.58 15.18
C MET A 72 -7.53 2.20 16.34
N LYS A 73 -6.18 2.19 16.31
CA LYS A 73 -5.35 2.85 17.32
C LYS A 73 -5.55 4.37 17.36
N GLN A 74 -5.89 4.96 16.23
CA GLN A 74 -6.07 6.41 16.08
C GLN A 74 -7.50 6.86 16.40
N MET A 75 -8.44 5.92 16.51
CA MET A 75 -9.86 6.21 16.72
C MET A 75 -10.27 6.14 18.18
N ASN A 76 -11.22 6.98 18.55
CA ASN A 76 -11.91 6.86 19.84
C ASN A 76 -12.99 5.75 19.80
N LYS A 77 -13.54 5.39 20.98
CA LYS A 77 -14.51 4.29 21.08
C LYS A 77 -15.79 4.50 20.26
N GLU A 78 -16.24 5.76 20.10
CA GLU A 78 -17.45 6.07 19.32
C GLU A 78 -17.21 5.91 17.82
N GLU A 79 -16.05 6.34 17.34
CA GLU A 79 -15.62 6.19 15.94
C GLU A 79 -15.46 4.71 15.56
N VAL A 80 -14.84 3.90 16.43
CA VAL A 80 -14.72 2.45 16.22
C VAL A 80 -16.10 1.79 16.13
N MET A 81 -17.02 2.14 17.02
CA MET A 81 -18.40 1.63 17.00
C MET A 81 -19.16 2.02 15.73
N MET A 82 -18.95 3.25 15.23
CA MET A 82 -19.57 3.71 13.98
C MET A 82 -19.02 2.95 12.78
N GLN A 83 -17.70 2.74 12.69
CA GLN A 83 -17.09 1.93 11.63
C GLN A 83 -17.55 0.47 11.67
N MET A 84 -17.59 -0.16 12.84
CA MET A 84 -18.10 -1.52 12.97
C MET A 84 -19.54 -1.64 12.46
N LYS A 85 -20.42 -0.69 12.82
CA LYS A 85 -21.80 -0.65 12.32
C LYS A 85 -21.87 -0.58 10.80
N ALA A 86 -21.01 0.23 10.17
CA ALA A 86 -20.96 0.35 8.71
C ALA A 86 -20.55 -0.98 8.05
N ILE A 87 -19.52 -1.65 8.59
CA ILE A 87 -19.07 -2.97 8.11
C ILE A 87 -20.18 -4.02 8.24
N PHE A 88 -20.86 -4.09 9.39
CA PHE A 88 -21.96 -5.04 9.56
C PHE A 88 -23.12 -4.79 8.59
N LYS A 89 -23.44 -3.52 8.31
CA LYS A 89 -24.49 -3.16 7.35
C LYS A 89 -24.12 -3.59 5.93
N SER A 90 -22.86 -3.42 5.51
CA SER A 90 -22.42 -3.84 4.18
C SER A 90 -22.31 -5.35 4.00
N MET A 91 -22.17 -6.14 5.08
CA MET A 91 -22.17 -7.61 5.01
C MET A 91 -23.58 -8.23 4.98
N ALA A 92 -24.59 -7.50 5.45
CA ALA A 92 -25.98 -7.96 5.49
C ALA A 92 -26.81 -7.53 4.26
N SER A 93 -26.23 -6.71 3.39
CA SER A 93 -26.83 -6.23 2.13
C SER A 93 -26.33 -7.08 0.98
#